data_AF-A0A1V9G500-F1
#
_entry.id   AF-A0A1V9G500-F1
#
_cell.length_a   1.000
_cell.length_b   1.000
_cell.length_c   1.000
_cell.angle_alpha   90.00
_cell.angle_beta   90.00
_cell.angle_gamma   90.00
#
_symmetry.space_group_name_H-M   'P 1'
#
loop_
_entity.id
_entity.type
_entity.pdbx_description
1 polymer ?
#
loop_
_entity_poly.entity_id
_entity_poly.type
_entity_poly.pdbx_seq_one_letter_code
_entity_poly.pdbx_strand_id
1 'polypeptide(L)'
;MSYDYYTTAIRFIESYRQLEKGTKAEAHNVIINVVKDKYTAGHLCRSWNGRQQDFGDFYLNLSNSIRYLFLKFWGLSHPDGDRYVDLVRQNEIAMLWADVPHCIEWFTELLKFFNNHGIIKQCETGVTLVNLPPDYKCYGNSCNWGNYLLSLQDEGRRTVLNQIAKCYEEHRSKQS
;
A
#
# COMPACT_ATOMS: atom_id res chain seq x y z
N MET A 1 -16.45 15.08 0.45
CA MET A 1 -16.28 14.05 -0.61
C MET A 1 -15.75 12.80 0.08
N SER A 2 -16.41 11.65 -0.05
CA SER A 2 -15.86 10.40 0.48
C SER A 2 -14.63 10.01 -0.34
N TYR A 3 -13.56 9.57 0.32
CA TYR A 3 -12.39 9.04 -0.37
C TYR A 3 -12.78 7.77 -1.15
N ASP A 4 -12.40 7.67 -2.43
CA ASP A 4 -12.71 6.48 -3.25
C ASP A 4 -11.74 5.34 -2.93
N TYR A 5 -12.04 4.60 -1.88
CA TYR A 5 -11.24 3.48 -1.41
C TYR A 5 -11.05 2.39 -2.46
N TYR A 6 -12.07 2.12 -3.27
CA TYR A 6 -12.01 1.03 -4.25
C TYR A 6 -11.05 1.37 -5.39
N THR A 7 -11.33 2.45 -6.13
CA THR A 7 -10.56 2.80 -7.33
C THR A 7 -9.10 3.05 -6.99
N THR A 8 -8.85 3.70 -5.85
CA THR A 8 -7.48 3.98 -5.39
C THR A 8 -6.75 2.71 -4.96
N ALA A 9 -7.40 1.79 -4.23
CA ALA A 9 -6.81 0.52 -3.83
C ALA A 9 -6.46 -0.35 -5.04
N ILE A 10 -7.34 -0.44 -6.05
CA ILE A 10 -7.05 -1.21 -7.26
C ILE A 10 -5.82 -0.71 -7.98
N ARG A 11 -5.78 0.60 -8.26
CA ARG A 11 -4.64 1.19 -8.95
C ARG A 11 -3.34 1.04 -8.16
N PHE A 12 -3.40 1.14 -6.82
CA PHE A 12 -2.27 0.87 -5.95
C PHE A 12 -1.81 -0.60 -6.07
N ILE A 13 -2.75 -1.55 -6.01
CA ILE A 13 -2.48 -2.98 -6.13
C ILE A 13 -1.86 -3.34 -7.47
N GLU A 14 -2.42 -2.85 -8.56
CA GLU A 14 -1.88 -3.04 -9.91
C GLU A 14 -0.45 -2.51 -10.00
N SER A 15 -0.22 -1.30 -9.49
CA SER A 15 1.08 -0.63 -9.56
C SER A 15 2.15 -1.38 -8.77
N TYR A 16 1.87 -1.78 -7.53
CA TYR A 16 2.87 -2.51 -6.75
C TYR A 16 3.06 -3.93 -7.26
N ARG A 17 2.02 -4.61 -7.75
CA ARG A 17 2.16 -5.95 -8.33
C ARG A 17 2.97 -5.92 -9.62
N GLN A 18 2.85 -4.86 -10.43
CA GLN A 18 3.72 -4.66 -11.59
C GLN A 18 5.18 -4.52 -11.14
N LEU A 19 5.44 -3.78 -10.06
CA LEU A 19 6.78 -3.62 -9.49
C LEU A 19 7.36 -4.95 -8.98
N GLU A 20 6.60 -5.73 -8.21
CA GLU A 20 7.02 -7.03 -7.67
C GLU A 20 7.24 -8.11 -8.75
N LYS A 21 6.52 -8.02 -9.89
CA LYS A 21 6.68 -8.92 -11.04
C LYS A 21 7.77 -8.49 -12.01
N GLY A 22 8.19 -7.23 -11.94
CA GLY A 22 9.19 -6.66 -12.83
C GLY A 22 10.59 -7.22 -12.59
N THR A 23 11.51 -6.80 -13.43
CA THR A 23 12.95 -7.00 -13.21
C THR A 23 13.46 -6.05 -12.13
N LYS A 24 14.59 -6.41 -11.51
CA LYS A 24 15.28 -5.52 -10.56
C LYS A 24 15.59 -4.15 -11.17
N ALA A 25 15.95 -4.12 -12.46
CA ALA A 25 16.26 -2.88 -13.17
C ALA A 25 15.03 -1.97 -13.30
N GLU A 26 13.86 -2.53 -13.64
CA GLU A 26 12.61 -1.78 -13.70
C GLU A 26 12.22 -1.24 -12.32
N ALA A 27 12.36 -2.04 -11.27
CA ALA A 27 12.09 -1.58 -9.92
C ALA A 27 13.03 -0.46 -9.47
N HIS A 28 14.32 -0.57 -9.78
CA HIS A 28 15.29 0.48 -9.49
C HIS A 28 14.98 1.77 -10.24
N ASN A 29 14.58 1.67 -11.52
CA ASN A 29 14.17 2.83 -12.30
C ASN A 29 12.97 3.54 -11.65
N VAL A 30 11.98 2.80 -11.16
CA VAL A 30 10.85 3.37 -10.42
C VAL A 30 11.34 4.09 -9.15
N ILE A 31 12.13 3.42 -8.31
CA ILE A 31 12.66 4.00 -7.06
C ILE A 31 13.43 5.30 -7.31
N ILE A 32 14.30 5.31 -8.33
CA ILE A 32 15.10 6.49 -8.71
C ILE A 32 14.20 7.64 -9.15
N ASN A 33 13.17 7.38 -9.96
CA ASN A 33 12.24 8.41 -10.42
C ASN A 33 11.37 8.98 -9.29
N VAL A 34 11.01 8.15 -8.31
CA VAL A 34 10.19 8.55 -7.14
C VAL A 34 10.96 9.50 -6.23
N VAL A 35 12.17 9.12 -5.82
CA VAL A 35 12.90 9.84 -4.76
C VAL A 35 13.81 10.94 -5.29
N LYS A 36 14.32 10.80 -6.53
CA LYS A 36 15.22 11.73 -7.25
C LYS A 36 16.57 12.00 -6.57
N ASP A 37 16.67 11.97 -5.24
CA ASP A 37 17.94 12.00 -4.52
C ASP A 37 18.73 10.70 -4.74
N LYS A 38 19.97 10.84 -5.21
CA LYS A 38 20.82 9.71 -5.60
C LYS A 38 21.20 8.81 -4.42
N TYR A 39 21.43 9.37 -3.24
CA TYR A 39 21.88 8.61 -2.07
C TYR A 39 20.73 7.81 -1.48
N THR A 40 19.58 8.45 -1.27
CA THR A 40 18.35 7.82 -0.78
C THR A 40 17.86 6.78 -1.78
N ALA A 41 17.81 7.09 -3.09
CA ALA A 41 17.44 6.11 -4.11
C ALA A 41 18.38 4.89 -4.09
N GLY A 42 19.70 5.11 -4.01
CA GLY A 42 20.67 4.01 -3.90
C GLY A 42 20.47 3.14 -2.66
N HIS A 43 20.15 3.74 -1.51
CA HIS A 43 19.81 3.01 -0.29
C HIS A 43 18.52 2.19 -0.47
N LEU A 44 17.47 2.78 -1.03
CA LEU A 44 16.19 2.11 -1.25
C LEU A 44 16.29 0.98 -2.29
N CYS A 45 17.10 1.12 -3.35
CA CYS A 45 17.35 0.02 -4.29
C CYS A 45 18.05 -1.17 -3.62
N ARG A 46 18.98 -0.92 -2.68
CA ARG A 46 19.58 -1.99 -1.87
C ARG A 46 18.56 -2.62 -0.93
N SER A 47 17.75 -1.78 -0.28
CA SER A 47 16.66 -2.19 0.61
C SER A 47 15.64 -3.10 -0.10
N TRP A 48 15.25 -2.75 -1.33
CA TRP A 48 14.40 -3.54 -2.21
C TRP A 48 15.02 -4.90 -2.55
N ASN A 49 16.30 -4.92 -2.94
CA ASN A 49 17.00 -6.15 -3.28
C ASN A 49 17.09 -7.12 -2.10
N GLY A 50 17.32 -6.61 -0.88
CA GLY A 50 17.38 -7.43 0.33
C GLY A 50 16.05 -8.09 0.70
N ARG A 51 14.93 -7.54 0.23
CA ARG A 51 13.56 -8.01 0.48
C ARG A 51 13.02 -8.96 -0.59
N GLN A 52 13.86 -9.35 -1.55
CA GLN A 52 13.48 -10.32 -2.59
C GLN A 52 12.21 -9.92 -3.36
N GLN A 53 12.00 -8.61 -3.57
CA GLN A 53 10.82 -8.06 -4.24
C GLN A 53 9.51 -8.20 -3.46
N ASP A 54 9.57 -8.29 -2.13
CA ASP A 54 8.41 -8.09 -1.26
C ASP A 54 8.11 -6.59 -1.11
N PHE A 55 7.04 -6.14 -1.77
CA PHE A 55 6.63 -4.75 -1.70
C PHE A 55 5.95 -4.40 -0.38
N GLY A 56 5.19 -5.32 0.21
CA GLY A 56 4.55 -5.09 1.50
C GLY A 56 5.60 -4.75 2.56
N ASP A 57 6.64 -5.57 2.68
CA ASP A 57 7.75 -5.30 3.59
C ASP A 57 8.54 -4.05 3.19
N PHE A 58 8.82 -3.85 1.89
CA PHE A 58 9.55 -2.66 1.45
C PHE A 58 8.80 -1.36 1.79
N TYR A 59 7.53 -1.25 1.40
CA TYR A 59 6.73 -0.03 1.52
C TYR A 59 6.41 0.32 2.97
N LEU A 60 6.08 -0.68 3.79
CA LEU A 60 5.81 -0.49 5.22
C LEU A 60 7.04 -0.04 6.01
N ASN A 61 8.26 -0.18 5.47
CA ASN A 61 9.48 0.34 6.08
C ASN A 61 9.90 1.72 5.56
N LEU A 62 9.14 2.34 4.65
CA LEU A 62 9.40 3.71 4.17
C LEU A 62 8.80 4.75 5.12
N SER A 63 9.38 5.95 5.14
CA SER A 63 8.74 7.12 5.76
C SER A 63 7.44 7.47 5.04
N ASN A 64 6.48 8.08 5.74
CA ASN A 64 5.20 8.50 5.15
C ASN A 64 5.38 9.46 3.96
N SER A 65 6.41 10.31 4.00
CA SER A 65 6.74 11.21 2.88
C SER A 65 7.16 10.43 1.64
N ILE A 66 8.04 9.43 1.77
CA ILE A 66 8.46 8.59 0.64
C ILE A 66 7.29 7.71 0.16
N ARG A 67 6.48 7.16 1.08
CA ARG A 67 5.25 6.42 0.73
C ARG A 67 4.35 7.25 -0.18
N TYR A 68 4.15 8.53 0.16
CA TYR A 68 3.37 9.44 -0.67
C TYR A 68 4.01 9.73 -2.03
N LEU A 69 5.33 9.82 -2.13
CA LEU A 69 6.00 10.00 -3.41
C LEU A 69 5.73 8.83 -4.38
N PHE A 70 5.67 7.58 -3.87
CA PHE A 70 5.22 6.43 -4.66
C PHE A 70 3.78 6.58 -5.12
N LEU A 71 2.86 6.97 -4.24
CA LEU A 71 1.46 7.21 -4.58
C LEU A 71 1.34 8.28 -5.68
N LYS A 72 2.06 9.39 -5.54
CA LYS A 72 2.12 10.46 -6.53
C LYS A 72 2.65 9.97 -7.87
N PHE A 73 3.74 9.19 -7.87
CA PHE A 73 4.29 8.59 -9.08
C PHE A 73 3.29 7.68 -9.80
N TRP A 74 2.45 6.95 -9.05
CA TRP A 74 1.39 6.12 -9.60
C TRP A 74 0.11 6.87 -9.93
N GLY A 75 0.09 8.20 -9.80
CA GLY A 75 -1.07 9.05 -10.09
C GLY A 75 -2.20 8.91 -9.06
N LEU A 76 -1.86 8.55 -7.82
CA LEU A 76 -2.71 8.55 -6.64
C LEU A 76 -2.42 9.78 -5.74
N SER A 77 -1.93 10.86 -6.35
CA SER A 77 -1.68 12.14 -5.67
C SER A 77 -2.95 12.70 -5.06
N HIS A 78 -2.83 13.34 -3.91
CA HIS A 78 -3.93 14.01 -3.22
C HIS A 78 -3.42 15.30 -2.56
N PRO A 79 -4.17 16.42 -2.61
CA PRO A 79 -3.71 17.70 -2.07
C PRO A 79 -3.24 17.63 -0.61
N ASP A 80 -3.91 16.85 0.23
CA ASP A 80 -3.52 16.69 1.64
C ASP A 80 -2.18 15.97 1.81
N GLY A 81 -1.85 15.03 0.91
CA GLY A 81 -0.55 14.38 0.88
C GLY A 81 0.57 15.32 0.43
N ASP A 82 0.30 16.19 -0.55
CA ASP A 82 1.26 17.22 -0.96
C ASP A 82 1.55 18.19 0.20
N ARG A 83 0.50 18.67 0.88
CA ARG A 83 0.65 19.53 2.08
C ARG A 83 1.44 18.84 3.19
N TYR A 84 1.17 17.57 3.45
CA TYR A 84 1.91 16.79 4.44
C TYR A 84 3.40 16.70 4.11
N VAL A 85 3.74 16.40 2.85
CA VAL A 85 5.15 16.30 2.43
C VAL A 85 5.85 17.66 2.49
N ASP A 86 5.18 18.74 2.10
CA ASP A 86 5.73 20.10 2.21
C ASP A 86 5.97 20.49 3.67
N LEU A 87 5.05 20.14 4.57
CA LEU A 87 5.21 20.37 6.01
C LEU A 87 6.43 19.61 6.58
N VAL A 88 6.54 18.31 6.29
CA VAL A 88 7.67 17.48 6.75
C VAL A 88 9.00 17.96 6.14
N ARG A 89 8.99 18.47 4.90
CA ARG A 89 10.19 19.04 4.27
C ARG A 89 10.62 20.36 4.91
N GLN A 90 9.67 21.21 5.32
CA GLN A 90 9.96 22.50 5.96
C GLN A 90 10.40 22.33 7.42
N ASN A 91 9.93 21.27 8.09
CA ASN A 91 10.28 20.95 9.45
C ASN A 91 10.33 19.43 9.62
N GLU A 92 11.52 18.85 9.62
CA GLU A 92 11.68 17.38 9.73
C GLU A 92 11.09 16.82 11.04
N ILE A 93 11.06 17.62 12.12
CA ILE A 93 10.44 17.25 13.40
C ILE A 93 8.92 17.09 13.24
N ALA A 94 8.30 17.75 12.26
CA ALA A 94 6.87 17.59 11.97
C ALA A 94 6.48 16.15 11.63
N MET A 95 7.42 15.31 11.18
CA MET A 95 7.15 13.88 10.99
C MET A 95 6.72 13.16 12.28
N LEU A 96 7.07 13.69 13.46
CA LEU A 96 6.76 13.07 14.75
C LEU A 96 5.38 13.44 15.30
N TRP A 97 4.78 14.55 14.84
CA TRP A 97 3.55 15.09 15.43
C TRP A 97 2.48 15.50 14.41
N ALA A 98 2.80 15.56 13.13
CA ALA A 98 1.82 15.82 12.09
C ALA A 98 0.98 14.57 11.82
N ASP A 99 -0.34 14.75 11.82
CA ASP A 99 -1.27 13.68 11.47
C ASP A 99 -1.06 13.23 10.02
N VAL A 100 -0.98 11.91 9.84
CA VAL A 100 -0.83 11.32 8.51
C VAL A 100 -2.19 11.42 7.79
N PRO A 101 -2.26 12.04 6.59
CA PRO A 101 -3.52 12.17 5.89
C PRO A 101 -4.05 10.81 5.43
N HIS A 102 -5.38 10.68 5.35
CA HIS A 102 -6.07 9.46 4.92
C HIS A 102 -5.53 8.89 3.61
N CYS A 103 -5.16 9.76 2.66
CA CYS A 103 -4.65 9.36 1.36
C CYS A 103 -3.30 8.63 1.42
N ILE A 104 -2.59 8.65 2.55
CA ILE A 104 -1.36 7.88 2.80
C ILE A 104 -1.66 6.70 3.74
N GLU A 105 -2.42 6.98 4.80
CA GLU A 105 -2.73 5.99 5.85
C GLU A 105 -3.50 4.79 5.30
N TRP A 106 -4.50 5.02 4.44
CA TRP A 106 -5.30 3.95 3.86
C TRP A 106 -4.45 2.83 3.23
N PHE A 107 -3.46 3.17 2.41
CA PHE A 107 -2.60 2.19 1.74
C PHE A 107 -1.65 1.48 2.71
N THR A 108 -1.24 2.19 3.77
CA THR A 108 -0.43 1.61 4.85
C THR A 108 -1.25 0.55 5.59
N GLU A 109 -2.49 0.87 5.97
CA GLU A 109 -3.38 -0.06 6.67
C GLU A 109 -3.82 -1.21 5.77
N LEU A 110 -4.02 -0.97 4.48
CA LEU A 110 -4.30 -2.03 3.50
C LEU A 110 -3.16 -3.07 3.44
N LEU A 111 -1.90 -2.63 3.37
CA LEU A 111 -0.76 -3.53 3.35
C LEU A 111 -0.54 -4.24 4.70
N LYS A 112 -0.79 -3.55 5.83
CA LYS A 112 -0.79 -4.20 7.15
C LYS A 112 -1.83 -5.30 7.22
N PHE A 113 -3.05 -5.04 6.72
CA PHE A 113 -4.09 -6.06 6.62
C PHE A 113 -3.60 -7.26 5.80
N PHE A 114 -3.00 -7.02 4.64
CA PHE A 114 -2.48 -8.10 3.78
C PHE A 114 -1.39 -8.94 4.47
N ASN A 115 -0.51 -8.31 5.24
CA ASN A 115 0.58 -9.00 5.93
C ASN A 115 0.11 -9.75 7.19
N ASN A 116 -0.93 -9.26 7.86
CA ASN A 116 -1.41 -9.84 9.11
C ASN A 116 -2.52 -10.89 8.94
N HIS A 117 -3.12 -10.99 7.75
CA HIS A 117 -4.23 -11.91 7.50
C HIS A 117 -3.94 -12.82 6.31
N GLY A 118 -4.17 -14.12 6.49
CA GLY A 118 -4.23 -15.06 5.37
C GLY A 118 -5.50 -14.89 4.53
N ILE A 119 -5.50 -15.48 3.34
CA ILE A 119 -6.63 -15.52 2.42
C ILE A 119 -7.50 -16.73 2.78
N ILE A 120 -8.26 -16.59 3.86
CA ILE A 120 -9.14 -17.63 4.40
C ILE A 120 -10.60 -17.21 4.27
N LYS A 121 -11.51 -18.19 4.21
CA LYS A 121 -12.95 -17.96 3.94
C LYS A 121 -13.57 -16.86 4.80
N GLN A 122 -13.20 -16.82 6.07
CA GLN A 122 -13.62 -15.80 7.02
C GLN A 122 -12.39 -15.32 7.79
N CYS A 123 -11.98 -14.08 7.54
CA CYS A 123 -10.94 -13.44 8.33
C CYS A 123 -11.50 -13.09 9.73
N GLU A 124 -10.63 -13.04 10.73
CA GLU A 124 -10.99 -12.67 12.11
C GLU A 124 -11.60 -11.26 12.20
N THR A 125 -11.30 -10.40 11.22
CA THR A 125 -11.85 -9.06 11.03
C THR A 125 -13.29 -9.04 10.49
N GLY A 126 -13.90 -10.20 10.25
CA GLY A 126 -15.24 -10.32 9.68
C GLY A 126 -15.29 -10.22 8.15
N VAL A 127 -14.14 -10.04 7.49
CA VAL A 127 -14.05 -10.03 6.03
C VAL A 127 -14.30 -11.43 5.48
N THR A 128 -15.29 -11.55 4.60
CA THR A 128 -15.66 -12.81 3.95
C THR A 128 -15.07 -12.86 2.55
N LEU A 129 -14.35 -13.94 2.26
CA LEU A 129 -13.66 -14.17 1.00
C LEU A 129 -14.38 -15.20 0.13
N VAL A 130 -14.37 -14.96 -1.18
CA VAL A 130 -14.94 -15.85 -2.20
C VAL A 130 -13.84 -16.34 -3.14
N ASN A 131 -14.04 -17.48 -3.81
CA ASN A 131 -13.10 -17.99 -4.81
C ASN A 131 -11.65 -18.09 -4.30
N LEU A 132 -11.46 -18.75 -3.16
CA LEU A 132 -10.16 -18.86 -2.52
C LEU A 132 -9.13 -19.49 -3.48
N PRO A 133 -7.88 -19.00 -3.46
CA PRO A 133 -6.81 -19.63 -4.22
C PRO A 133 -6.43 -20.99 -3.58
N PRO A 134 -5.58 -21.78 -4.24
CA PRO A 134 -5.01 -22.98 -3.61
C PRO A 134 -4.29 -22.66 -2.30
N ASP A 135 -4.35 -23.57 -1.33
CA ASP A 135 -3.86 -23.35 0.05
C ASP A 135 -2.45 -22.77 0.15
N TYR A 136 -1.52 -23.19 -0.71
CA TYR A 136 -0.15 -22.69 -0.73
C TYR A 136 -0.01 -21.20 -1.13
N LYS A 137 -1.10 -20.56 -1.58
CA LYS A 137 -1.19 -19.12 -1.88
C LYS A 137 -2.05 -18.37 -0.87
N CYS A 138 -2.52 -19.01 0.19
CA CYS A 138 -3.40 -18.40 1.18
C CYS A 138 -2.64 -17.68 2.31
N TYR A 139 -1.31 -17.57 2.25
CA TYR A 139 -0.51 -16.86 3.24
C TYR A 139 -0.67 -15.34 3.11
N GLY A 140 -0.64 -14.64 4.25
CA GLY A 140 -0.69 -13.18 4.29
C GLY A 140 0.61 -12.54 3.78
N ASN A 141 0.50 -11.78 2.69
CA ASN A 141 1.48 -10.82 2.20
C ASN A 141 0.88 -10.02 1.03
N SER A 142 1.54 -8.92 0.65
CA SER A 142 1.17 -8.07 -0.49
C SER A 142 1.00 -8.84 -1.81
N CYS A 143 1.90 -9.79 -2.07
CA CYS A 143 1.92 -10.55 -3.32
C CYS A 143 0.69 -11.44 -3.47
N ASN A 144 0.40 -12.25 -2.46
CA ASN A 144 -0.73 -13.19 -2.46
C ASN A 144 -2.07 -12.44 -2.48
N TRP A 145 -2.23 -11.43 -1.62
CA TRP A 145 -3.45 -10.62 -1.60
C TRP A 145 -3.65 -9.87 -2.91
N GLY A 146 -2.59 -9.27 -3.47
CA GLY A 146 -2.67 -8.58 -4.75
C GLY A 146 -3.04 -9.53 -5.88
N ASN A 147 -2.45 -10.73 -5.94
CA ASN A 147 -2.83 -11.74 -6.93
C ASN A 147 -4.29 -12.19 -6.76
N TYR A 148 -4.73 -12.43 -5.52
CA TYR A 148 -6.10 -12.83 -5.21
C TYR A 148 -7.10 -11.76 -5.64
N LEU A 149 -6.95 -10.52 -5.18
CA LEU A 149 -7.85 -9.42 -5.50
C LEU A 149 -7.92 -9.16 -7.00
N LEU A 150 -6.78 -9.17 -7.69
CA LEU A 150 -6.74 -9.00 -9.14
C LEU A 150 -7.32 -10.20 -9.92
N SER A 151 -7.39 -11.40 -9.31
CA SER A 151 -8.03 -12.57 -9.92
C SER A 151 -9.55 -12.58 -9.80
N LEU A 152 -10.11 -11.80 -8.86
CA LEU A 152 -11.56 -11.67 -8.69
C LEU A 152 -12.17 -10.87 -9.84
N GLN A 153 -13.43 -11.20 -10.15
CA GLN A 153 -14.32 -10.36 -10.94
C GLN A 153 -14.58 -9.03 -10.21
N ASP A 154 -14.91 -7.97 -10.96
CA ASP A 154 -15.03 -6.59 -10.41
C ASP A 154 -15.94 -6.52 -9.17
N GLU A 155 -17.11 -7.16 -9.21
CA GLU A 155 -18.06 -7.15 -8.09
C GLU A 155 -17.50 -7.84 -6.83
N GLY A 156 -16.87 -9.01 -7.00
CA GLY A 156 -16.24 -9.73 -5.88
C GLY A 156 -15.07 -8.94 -5.31
N ARG A 157 -14.28 -8.31 -6.17
CA ARG A 157 -13.14 -7.47 -5.81
C ARG A 157 -13.59 -6.24 -5.01
N ARG A 158 -14.62 -5.55 -5.50
CA ARG A 158 -15.25 -4.40 -4.84
C ARG A 158 -15.81 -4.78 -3.48
N THR A 159 -16.50 -5.91 -3.41
CA THR A 159 -17.06 -6.45 -2.16
C THR A 159 -15.97 -6.68 -1.11
N VAL A 160 -14.85 -7.31 -1.46
CA VAL A 160 -13.75 -7.55 -0.51
C VAL A 160 -13.09 -6.25 -0.08
N LEU A 161 -12.75 -5.35 -1.02
CA LEU A 161 -12.08 -4.09 -0.69
C LEU A 161 -12.95 -3.15 0.14
N ASN A 162 -14.26 -3.11 -0.11
CA ASN A 162 -15.18 -2.32 0.71
C ASN A 162 -15.30 -2.86 2.14
N GLN A 163 -15.25 -4.19 2.33
CA GLN A 163 -15.22 -4.78 3.68
C GLN A 163 -13.93 -4.38 4.41
N ILE A 164 -12.77 -4.46 3.76
CA ILE A 164 -11.49 -4.03 4.36
C ILE A 164 -11.51 -2.53 4.69
N ALA A 165 -12.02 -1.70 3.77
CA ALA A 165 -12.16 -0.25 4.00
C ALA A 165 -13.07 0.05 5.19
N LYS A 166 -14.16 -0.70 5.35
CA LYS A 166 -15.05 -0.58 6.51
C LYS A 166 -14.32 -0.93 7.81
N CYS A 167 -13.54 -2.02 7.85
CA CYS A 167 -12.74 -2.38 9.02
C CYS A 167 -11.74 -1.27 9.38
N TYR A 168 -11.09 -0.67 8.39
CA TYR A 168 -10.19 0.46 8.57
C TYR A 168 -10.90 1.68 9.19
N GLU A 169 -12.05 2.10 8.64
CA GLU A 169 -12.82 3.23 9.14
C GLU A 169 -13.32 3.01 10.57
N GLU A 170 -13.76 1.80 10.89
CA GLU A 170 -14.19 1.42 12.24
C GLU A 170 -13.05 1.47 13.26
N HIS A 171 -11.82 1.08 12.88
CA HIS A 171 -10.65 1.19 13.74
C HIS A 171 -10.23 2.64 13.95
N ARG A 172 -10.22 3.44 12.88
CA ARG A 172 -9.84 4.86 12.93
C ARG A 172 -10.80 5.68 13.79
N SER A 173 -12.10 5.43 13.66
CA SER A 173 -13.14 6.12 14.45
C SER A 173 -13.05 5.87 15.95
N LYS A 174 -12.39 4.79 16.38
CA LYS A 174 -12.16 4.47 17.81
C LYS A 174 -10.91 5.13 18.39
N GLN A 175 -10.03 5.65 17.54
CA GLN A 175 -8.78 6.32 17.91
C GLN A 175 -8.90 7.86 17.88
N SER A 176 -9.98 8.37 17.29
CA SER A 176 -10.33 9.79 17.22
C SER A 176 -11.19 10.20 18.41
#